data_AF-A0A9P1I3Z2-F1
#
_entry.id   AF-A0A9P1I3Z2-F1
#
_cell.length_a   1.000
_cell.length_b   1.000
_cell.length_c   1.000
_cell.angle_alpha   90.00
_cell.angle_beta   90.00
_cell.angle_gamma   90.00
#
_symmetry.space_group_name_H-M   'P 1'
#
loop_
_entity.id
_entity.type
_entity.pdbx_description
1 polymer ?
#
loop_
_entity_poly.entity_id
_entity_poly.type
_entity_poly.pdbx_seq_one_letter_code
_entity_poly.pdbx_strand_id
1 'polypeptide(L)'
;MLITLIFCLSFALQINAGVVSTSSSFNMTEELEKIEKTCLSDEEHNELSGNQYKRGWATLFNSPTISMAIDVIGQTELREALGIPQYSGSYEDYKSPISEEEFKSTSNLEEYFEWITMSKIGDDAQNYAITDKDVITAIRFLDKKWPAIRIIFKNQLEELIERIRRQGFRIGKNDNMKSQKRKMDRKVMYKVYYEYLGIWEKIFSATGGMYENKACRKYTRPDTSMLHFKTLKGCVKHTWL
;
A
#
# COMPACT_ATOMS: atom_id res chain seq x y z
N MET A 1 70.40 -18.21 -15.73
CA MET A 1 70.06 -18.08 -17.17
C MET A 1 68.82 -18.90 -17.40
N LEU A 2 67.69 -18.21 -17.52
CA LEU A 2 66.94 -18.09 -18.79
C LEU A 2 66.24 -19.41 -19.16
N ILE A 3 64.90 -19.47 -19.03
CA ILE A 3 63.96 -19.25 -20.16
C ILE A 3 64.23 -20.35 -21.21
N THR A 4 63.43 -21.40 -21.38
CA THR A 4 62.05 -21.43 -21.93
C THR A 4 61.57 -22.89 -22.06
N LEU A 5 60.25 -23.08 -22.22
CA LEU A 5 59.45 -24.31 -22.45
C LEU A 5 58.82 -24.83 -21.14
N ILE A 6 57.70 -24.32 -20.60
CA ILE A 6 56.43 -23.86 -21.20
C ILE A 6 55.92 -24.80 -22.30
N PHE A 7 55.10 -25.78 -21.89
CA PHE A 7 53.81 -26.19 -22.49
C PHE A 7 53.51 -27.63 -22.07
N CYS A 8 52.79 -27.80 -20.96
CA CYS A 8 51.88 -28.94 -20.66
C CYS A 8 51.46 -28.96 -19.17
N LEU A 9 51.11 -27.80 -18.62
CA LEU A 9 50.29 -27.75 -17.42
C LEU A 9 48.96 -27.13 -17.83
N SER A 10 48.08 -28.01 -18.31
CA SER A 10 46.65 -27.78 -18.42
C SER A 10 46.09 -27.61 -17.01
N PHE A 11 46.41 -26.49 -16.36
CA PHE A 11 45.61 -25.99 -15.27
C PHE A 11 44.24 -25.70 -15.87
N ALA A 12 43.30 -26.61 -15.61
CA ALA A 12 41.89 -26.36 -15.67
C ALA A 12 41.57 -25.24 -14.67
N LEU A 13 41.86 -24.00 -15.05
CA LEU A 13 41.18 -22.83 -14.54
C LEU A 13 39.77 -22.93 -15.10
N GLN A 14 38.90 -23.58 -14.34
CA GLN A 14 37.50 -23.26 -14.38
C GLN A 14 37.40 -21.79 -13.97
N ILE A 15 37.49 -20.91 -14.95
CA ILE A 15 36.89 -19.60 -14.88
C ILE A 15 35.40 -19.90 -14.77
N ASN A 16 34.93 -20.14 -13.55
CA ASN A 16 33.53 -19.89 -13.26
C ASN A 16 33.43 -18.39 -13.44
N ALA A 17 33.11 -17.97 -14.67
CA ALA A 17 32.54 -16.67 -14.90
C ALA A 17 31.34 -16.67 -13.98
N GLY A 18 31.54 -16.07 -12.80
CA GLY A 18 30.46 -15.60 -12.00
C GLY A 18 29.69 -14.74 -12.96
N VAL A 19 28.62 -15.31 -13.52
CA VAL A 19 27.41 -14.57 -13.77
C VAL A 19 27.07 -14.05 -12.38
N VAL A 20 27.71 -12.93 -12.03
CA VAL A 20 27.13 -11.92 -11.19
C VAL A 20 25.88 -11.60 -11.98
N SER A 21 24.82 -12.37 -11.73
CA SER A 21 23.48 -11.86 -11.84
C SER A 21 23.55 -10.59 -11.03
N THR A 22 23.74 -9.48 -11.74
CA THR A 22 23.39 -8.16 -11.26
C THR A 22 21.94 -8.32 -10.85
N SER A 23 21.72 -8.66 -9.57
CA SER A 23 20.42 -8.53 -8.96
C SER A 23 20.13 -7.05 -9.13
N SER A 24 19.31 -6.71 -10.11
CA SER A 24 18.82 -5.36 -10.29
C SER A 24 18.30 -4.93 -8.93
N SER A 25 19.04 -4.07 -8.23
CA SER A 25 18.62 -3.55 -6.95
C SER A 25 17.27 -2.89 -7.17
N PHE A 26 16.24 -3.33 -6.44
CA PHE A 26 14.90 -2.79 -6.58
C PHE A 26 14.93 -1.25 -6.44
N ASN A 27 14.55 -0.53 -7.50
CA ASN A 27 14.55 0.92 -7.52
C ASN A 27 13.12 1.45 -7.38
N MET A 28 12.76 1.82 -6.16
CA MET A 28 11.41 2.33 -5.84
C MET A 28 11.03 3.54 -6.70
N THR A 29 11.95 4.49 -6.91
CA THR A 29 11.66 5.70 -7.69
C THR A 29 11.33 5.37 -9.13
N GLU A 30 12.11 4.49 -9.75
CA GLU A 30 11.88 4.04 -11.12
C GLU A 30 10.53 3.31 -11.26
N GLU A 31 10.18 2.46 -10.30
CA GLU A 31 8.90 1.75 -10.31
C GLU A 31 7.70 2.68 -10.12
N LEU A 32 7.80 3.68 -9.23
CA LEU A 32 6.76 4.70 -9.05
C LEU A 32 6.58 5.54 -10.32
N GLU A 33 7.67 5.95 -10.97
CA GLU A 33 7.59 6.68 -12.25
C GLU A 33 6.95 5.83 -13.36
N LYS A 34 7.22 4.52 -13.41
CA LYS A 34 6.57 3.60 -14.37
C LYS A 34 5.06 3.55 -14.13
N ILE A 35 4.63 3.44 -12.87
CA ILE A 35 3.21 3.45 -12.50
C ILE A 35 2.56 4.77 -12.94
N GLU A 36 3.17 5.91 -12.61
CA GLU A 36 2.67 7.25 -12.92
C GLU A 36 2.49 7.49 -14.43
N LYS A 37 3.44 7.00 -15.24
CA LYS A 37 3.44 7.16 -16.70
C LYS A 37 2.57 6.13 -17.44
N THR A 38 2.07 5.11 -16.75
CA THR A 38 1.24 4.08 -17.37
C THR A 38 -0.13 4.64 -17.75
N CYS A 39 -0.65 4.27 -18.92
CA CYS A 39 -2.05 4.48 -19.28
C CYS A 39 -2.82 3.17 -19.19
N LEU A 40 -4.05 3.21 -18.69
CA LEU A 40 -4.97 2.06 -18.73
C LEU A 40 -5.75 2.03 -20.05
N SER A 41 -5.91 0.84 -20.63
CA SER A 41 -6.86 0.64 -21.72
C SER A 41 -8.31 0.61 -21.22
N ASP A 42 -9.27 0.62 -22.16
CA ASP A 42 -10.69 0.48 -21.80
C ASP A 42 -10.98 -0.89 -21.19
N GLU A 43 -10.35 -1.94 -21.72
CA GLU A 43 -10.44 -3.29 -21.18
C GLU A 43 -9.87 -3.35 -19.75
N GLU A 44 -8.77 -2.66 -19.49
CA GLU A 44 -8.16 -2.63 -18.16
C GLU A 44 -9.01 -1.83 -17.16
N HIS A 45 -9.63 -0.72 -17.58
CA HIS A 45 -10.61 -0.02 -16.75
C HIS A 45 -11.84 -0.89 -16.44
N ASN A 46 -12.30 -1.68 -17.40
CA ASN A 46 -13.40 -2.62 -17.18
C ASN A 46 -12.95 -3.76 -16.24
N GLU A 47 -11.76 -4.34 -16.44
CA GLU A 47 -11.20 -5.39 -15.57
C GLU A 47 -11.11 -4.90 -14.11
N LEU A 48 -10.59 -3.69 -13.91
CA LEU A 48 -10.46 -3.06 -12.60
C LEU A 48 -11.81 -2.85 -11.88
N SER A 49 -12.86 -2.50 -12.63
CA SER A 49 -14.22 -2.36 -12.10
C SER A 49 -14.99 -3.69 -12.01
N GLY A 50 -14.32 -4.83 -12.22
CA GLY A 50 -14.98 -6.14 -12.24
C GLY A 50 -16.01 -6.29 -13.36
N ASN A 51 -15.84 -5.53 -14.44
CA ASN A 51 -16.74 -5.39 -15.59
C ASN A 51 -18.15 -4.87 -15.22
N GLN A 52 -18.29 -4.20 -14.07
CA GLN A 52 -19.56 -3.65 -13.61
C GLN A 52 -19.93 -2.36 -14.36
N TYR A 53 -18.94 -1.54 -14.68
CA TYR A 53 -19.13 -0.25 -15.35
C TYR A 53 -18.50 -0.26 -16.74
N LYS A 54 -19.05 0.54 -17.65
CA LYS A 54 -18.50 0.71 -19.00
C LYS A 54 -17.96 2.14 -19.17
N ARG A 55 -16.81 2.26 -19.84
CA ARG A 55 -16.22 3.53 -20.31
C ARG A 55 -16.01 4.53 -19.15
N GLY A 56 -16.37 5.81 -19.34
CA GLY A 56 -16.06 6.88 -18.38
C GLY A 56 -16.62 6.69 -16.96
N TRP A 57 -17.64 5.85 -16.78
CA TRP A 57 -18.12 5.48 -15.44
C TRP A 57 -17.13 4.58 -14.69
N ALA A 58 -16.47 3.65 -15.40
CA ALA A 58 -15.41 2.85 -14.80
C ALA A 58 -14.27 3.76 -14.31
N THR A 59 -13.85 4.74 -15.11
CA THR A 59 -12.81 5.70 -14.71
C THR A 59 -13.17 6.49 -13.45
N LEU A 60 -14.44 6.86 -13.25
CA LEU A 60 -14.89 7.60 -12.08
C LEU A 60 -14.80 6.77 -10.79
N PHE A 61 -15.27 5.53 -10.82
CA PHE A 61 -15.29 4.65 -9.65
C PHE A 61 -13.93 3.99 -9.38
N ASN A 62 -13.13 3.76 -10.42
CA ASN A 62 -11.83 3.09 -10.28
C ASN A 62 -10.82 3.89 -9.45
N SER A 63 -10.88 5.22 -9.46
CA SER A 63 -9.95 6.05 -8.68
C SER A 63 -10.08 5.83 -7.16
N PRO A 64 -11.27 6.00 -6.54
CA PRO A 64 -11.42 5.73 -5.11
C PRO A 64 -11.26 4.24 -4.78
N THR A 65 -11.66 3.31 -5.67
CA THR A 65 -11.40 1.88 -5.44
C THR A 65 -9.92 1.53 -5.43
N ILE A 66 -9.10 2.13 -6.30
CA ILE A 66 -7.63 1.96 -6.26
C ILE A 66 -7.07 2.53 -4.96
N SER A 67 -7.51 3.71 -4.52
CA SER A 67 -7.09 4.32 -3.24
C SER A 67 -7.26 3.33 -2.09
N MET A 68 -8.48 2.79 -1.98
CA MET A 68 -8.85 1.83 -0.95
C MET A 68 -8.05 0.53 -1.07
N ALA A 69 -7.86 0.01 -2.28
CA ALA A 69 -7.05 -1.20 -2.51
C ALA A 69 -5.58 -1.01 -2.10
N ILE A 70 -4.97 0.15 -2.38
CA ILE A 70 -3.61 0.48 -1.95
C ILE A 70 -3.53 0.55 -0.43
N ASP A 71 -4.51 1.17 0.24
CA ASP A 71 -4.59 1.19 1.70
C ASP A 71 -4.67 -0.24 2.27
N VAL A 72 -5.51 -1.11 1.71
CA VAL A 72 -5.63 -2.51 2.18
C VAL A 72 -4.34 -3.30 1.95
N ILE A 73 -3.69 -3.14 0.79
CA ILE A 73 -2.38 -3.77 0.54
C ILE A 73 -1.37 -3.27 1.58
N GLY A 74 -1.24 -1.96 1.74
CA GLY A 74 -0.29 -1.36 2.67
C GLY A 74 -0.49 -1.81 4.13
N GLN A 75 -1.74 -1.88 4.58
CA GLN A 75 -2.08 -2.38 5.91
C GLN A 75 -1.79 -3.89 6.07
N THR A 76 -2.01 -4.69 5.02
CA THR A 76 -1.67 -6.12 5.02
C THR A 76 -0.18 -6.33 5.27
N GLU A 77 0.66 -5.60 4.54
CA GLU A 77 2.13 -5.66 4.68
C GLU A 77 2.59 -5.09 6.04
N LEU A 78 1.93 -4.02 6.52
CA LEU A 78 2.23 -3.44 7.84
C LEU A 78 1.91 -4.40 8.99
N ARG A 79 0.76 -5.08 8.93
CA ARG A 79 0.38 -6.11 9.92
C ARG A 79 1.39 -7.25 9.94
N GLU A 80 1.80 -7.73 8.77
CA GLU A 80 2.82 -8.78 8.64
C GLU A 80 4.14 -8.35 9.27
N ALA A 81 4.63 -7.16 8.93
CA ALA A 81 5.87 -6.61 9.49
C ALA A 81 5.80 -6.41 11.02
N LEU A 82 4.61 -6.07 11.53
CA LEU A 82 4.34 -5.89 12.96
C LEU A 82 4.02 -7.21 13.71
N GLY A 83 3.85 -8.34 13.00
CA GLY A 83 3.38 -9.59 13.59
C GLY A 83 1.99 -9.48 14.21
N ILE A 84 1.14 -8.59 13.68
CA ILE A 84 -0.26 -8.43 14.07
C ILE A 84 -1.09 -9.37 13.17
N PRO A 85 -2.14 -10.03 13.70
CA PRO A 85 -3.04 -10.83 12.88
C PRO A 85 -3.62 -10.03 11.70
N GLN A 86 -3.82 -10.72 10.57
CA GLN A 86 -4.47 -10.13 9.40
C GLN A 86 -5.92 -9.76 9.72
N TYR A 87 -6.41 -8.68 9.12
CA TYR A 87 -7.79 -8.24 9.29
C TYR A 87 -8.75 -9.28 8.68
N SER A 88 -9.80 -9.62 9.43
CA SER A 88 -10.79 -10.63 9.02
C SER A 88 -12.22 -10.10 8.97
N GLY A 89 -12.42 -8.79 9.21
CA GLY A 89 -13.73 -8.17 9.11
C GLY A 89 -14.07 -7.74 7.68
N SER A 90 -15.26 -7.18 7.50
CA SER A 90 -15.66 -6.53 6.26
C SER A 90 -15.05 -5.14 6.15
N TYR A 91 -14.68 -4.72 4.94
CA TYR A 91 -14.29 -3.33 4.65
C TYR A 91 -15.53 -2.43 4.42
N GLU A 92 -16.70 -3.00 4.20
CA GLU A 92 -17.97 -2.26 4.13
C GLU A 92 -18.47 -1.78 5.50
N ASP A 93 -18.16 -2.53 6.55
CA ASP A 93 -18.56 -2.22 7.93
C ASP A 93 -17.69 -1.12 8.57
N TYR A 94 -16.77 -0.50 7.82
CA TYR A 94 -15.89 0.53 8.33
C TYR A 94 -16.64 1.80 8.70
N LYS A 95 -16.70 2.07 10.00
CA LYS A 95 -17.12 3.35 10.56
C LYS A 95 -15.89 4.15 10.92
N SER A 96 -15.86 5.42 10.49
CA SER A 96 -14.89 6.40 10.99
C SER A 96 -14.94 6.39 12.53
N PRO A 97 -13.80 6.28 13.23
CA PRO A 97 -13.82 6.14 14.67
C PRO A 97 -14.50 7.32 15.37
N ILE A 98 -15.31 6.98 16.36
CA ILE A 98 -16.30 7.84 16.98
C ILE A 98 -15.62 8.47 18.21
N SER A 99 -14.95 9.61 18.02
CA SER A 99 -14.39 10.50 19.08
C SER A 99 -13.01 10.19 19.68
N GLU A 100 -12.35 11.25 20.17
CA GLU A 100 -11.08 11.25 20.91
C GLU A 100 -11.19 10.53 22.28
N GLU A 101 -12.40 10.30 22.78
CA GLU A 101 -12.65 9.58 24.03
C GLU A 101 -12.53 8.07 23.84
N GLU A 102 -13.05 7.53 22.73
CA GLU A 102 -12.82 6.13 22.32
C GLU A 102 -11.33 5.88 22.05
N PHE A 103 -10.63 6.85 21.47
CA PHE A 103 -9.18 6.80 21.29
C PHE A 103 -8.42 6.60 22.61
N LYS A 104 -8.82 7.33 23.65
CA LYS A 104 -8.19 7.25 24.98
C LYS A 104 -8.47 5.91 25.67
N SER A 105 -9.64 5.32 25.45
CA SER A 105 -10.10 4.10 26.12
C SER A 105 -9.61 2.77 25.52
N THR A 106 -9.10 2.74 24.28
CA THR A 106 -8.58 1.52 23.60
C THR A 106 -7.61 0.72 24.47
N SER A 107 -8.03 -0.43 25.01
CA SER A 107 -7.29 -1.06 26.11
C SER A 107 -6.05 -1.85 25.64
N ASN A 108 -5.99 -2.20 24.36
CA ASN A 108 -4.87 -2.94 23.79
C ASN A 108 -4.31 -2.31 22.50
N LEU A 109 -3.07 -2.69 22.15
CA LEU A 109 -2.32 -2.08 21.04
C LEU A 109 -2.85 -2.52 19.66
N GLU A 110 -3.48 -3.69 19.58
CA GLU A 110 -4.12 -4.19 18.35
C GLU A 110 -5.36 -3.33 18.06
N GLU A 111 -6.26 -3.14 19.03
CA GLU A 111 -7.40 -2.20 18.96
C GLU A 111 -6.97 -0.77 18.63
N TYR A 112 -5.84 -0.31 19.20
CA TYR A 112 -5.29 1.00 18.85
C TYR A 112 -4.83 1.07 17.39
N PHE A 113 -4.19 0.01 16.89
CA PHE A 113 -3.75 -0.11 15.50
C PHE A 113 -4.95 -0.13 14.55
N GLU A 114 -5.98 -0.93 14.87
CA GLU A 114 -7.26 -0.92 14.15
C GLU A 114 -7.79 0.51 14.08
N TRP A 115 -7.96 1.17 15.23
CA TRP A 115 -8.52 2.52 15.29
C TRP A 115 -7.78 3.54 14.40
N ILE A 116 -6.44 3.59 14.44
CA ILE A 116 -5.68 4.59 13.67
C ILE A 116 -5.72 4.30 12.16
N THR A 117 -5.74 3.02 11.75
CA THR A 117 -5.70 2.60 10.34
C THR A 117 -7.07 2.64 9.66
N MET A 118 -8.15 2.49 10.43
CA MET A 118 -9.52 2.37 9.93
C MET A 118 -10.19 3.71 9.61
N SER A 119 -9.73 4.81 10.21
CA SER A 119 -10.32 6.14 10.02
C SER A 119 -10.37 6.58 8.56
N LYS A 120 -9.35 6.23 7.77
CA LYS A 120 -9.24 6.65 6.38
C LYS A 120 -10.00 5.76 5.39
N ILE A 121 -10.00 4.44 5.62
CA ILE A 121 -10.70 3.47 4.75
C ILE A 121 -12.23 3.67 4.82
N GLY A 122 -12.76 3.94 6.02
CA GLY A 122 -14.21 4.10 6.21
C GLY A 122 -14.82 5.29 5.49
N ASP A 123 -14.10 6.41 5.42
CA ASP A 123 -14.59 7.62 4.75
C ASP A 123 -14.69 7.41 3.22
N ASP A 124 -13.72 6.75 2.60
CA ASP A 124 -13.73 6.46 1.16
C ASP A 124 -14.81 5.41 0.81
N ALA A 125 -14.94 4.33 1.59
CA ALA A 125 -15.93 3.28 1.34
C ALA A 125 -17.37 3.81 1.33
N GLN A 126 -17.72 4.64 2.32
CA GLN A 126 -19.07 5.20 2.47
C GLN A 126 -19.42 6.22 1.39
N ASN A 127 -18.47 7.07 1.00
CA ASN A 127 -18.72 8.13 0.02
C ASN A 127 -18.91 7.61 -1.41
N TYR A 128 -18.30 6.47 -1.74
CA TYR A 128 -18.33 5.91 -3.10
C TYR A 128 -19.09 4.59 -3.22
N ALA A 129 -19.71 4.10 -2.13
CA ALA A 129 -20.43 2.83 -2.06
C ALA A 129 -19.55 1.64 -2.54
N ILE A 130 -18.29 1.62 -2.13
CA ILE A 130 -17.32 0.59 -2.50
C ILE A 130 -17.55 -0.66 -1.65
N THR A 131 -17.67 -1.82 -2.31
CA THR A 131 -17.87 -3.11 -1.64
C THR A 131 -16.56 -3.85 -1.42
N ASP A 132 -16.55 -4.85 -0.52
CA ASP A 132 -15.40 -5.74 -0.32
C ASP A 132 -14.97 -6.41 -1.63
N LYS A 133 -15.95 -6.77 -2.45
CA LYS A 133 -15.72 -7.39 -3.76
C LYS A 133 -14.98 -6.45 -4.71
N ASP A 134 -15.30 -5.15 -4.68
CA ASP A 134 -14.64 -4.16 -5.53
C ASP A 134 -13.19 -3.98 -5.09
N VAL A 135 -12.95 -3.90 -3.79
CA VAL A 135 -11.59 -3.84 -3.21
C VAL A 135 -10.77 -5.06 -3.59
N ILE A 136 -11.29 -6.27 -3.38
CA ILE A 136 -10.60 -7.53 -3.73
C ILE A 136 -10.30 -7.58 -5.24
N THR A 137 -11.24 -7.14 -6.07
CA THR A 137 -11.05 -7.08 -7.52
C THR A 137 -9.92 -6.13 -7.90
N ALA A 138 -9.89 -4.94 -7.30
CA ALA A 138 -8.84 -3.96 -7.52
C ALA A 138 -7.49 -4.43 -7.02
N ILE A 139 -7.40 -5.04 -5.83
CA ILE A 139 -6.14 -5.64 -5.32
C ILE A 139 -5.59 -6.64 -6.32
N ARG A 140 -6.43 -7.56 -6.83
CA ARG A 140 -6.00 -8.55 -7.82
C ARG A 140 -5.51 -7.91 -9.12
N PHE A 141 -6.18 -6.83 -9.56
CA PHE A 141 -5.73 -6.07 -10.73
C PHE A 141 -4.37 -5.41 -10.47
N LEU A 142 -4.19 -4.74 -9.33
CA LEU A 142 -2.95 -4.08 -8.94
C LEU A 142 -1.79 -5.08 -8.81
N ASP A 143 -2.02 -6.23 -8.18
CA ASP A 143 -1.00 -7.28 -8.02
C ASP A 143 -0.55 -7.85 -9.38
N LYS A 144 -1.46 -7.95 -10.34
CA LYS A 144 -1.17 -8.38 -11.71
C LYS A 144 -0.42 -7.29 -12.50
N LYS A 145 -0.89 -6.05 -12.43
CA LYS A 145 -0.42 -4.95 -13.27
C LYS A 145 0.86 -4.30 -12.74
N TRP A 146 0.94 -4.11 -11.43
CA TRP A 146 2.03 -3.43 -10.73
C TRP A 146 2.41 -4.19 -9.44
N PRO A 147 2.97 -5.40 -9.57
CA PRO A 147 3.44 -6.19 -8.41
C PRO A 147 4.48 -5.43 -7.56
N ALA A 148 5.15 -4.43 -8.14
CA ALA A 148 6.06 -3.55 -7.43
C ALA A 148 5.41 -2.85 -6.22
N ILE A 149 4.10 -2.58 -6.22
CA ILE A 149 3.42 -1.93 -5.08
C ILE A 149 3.62 -2.72 -3.78
N ARG A 150 3.41 -4.04 -3.79
CA ARG A 150 3.67 -4.91 -2.63
C ARG A 150 5.13 -4.90 -2.23
N ILE A 151 6.03 -4.95 -3.22
CA ILE A 151 7.47 -4.94 -2.98
C ILE A 151 7.90 -3.63 -2.30
N ILE A 152 7.35 -2.49 -2.71
CA ILE A 152 7.61 -1.18 -2.08
C ILE A 152 7.16 -1.21 -0.62
N PHE A 153 5.89 -1.56 -0.36
CA PHE A 153 5.38 -1.62 1.00
C PHE A 153 6.20 -2.55 1.86
N LYS A 154 6.40 -3.81 1.42
CA LYS A 154 7.17 -4.81 2.14
C LYS A 154 8.57 -4.31 2.51
N ASN A 155 9.35 -3.85 1.53
CA ASN A 155 10.73 -3.44 1.77
C ASN A 155 10.81 -2.21 2.70
N GLN A 156 9.96 -1.19 2.47
CA GLN A 156 9.98 0.04 3.26
C GLN A 156 9.50 -0.21 4.69
N LEU A 157 8.51 -1.07 4.87
CA LEU A 157 7.96 -1.41 6.18
C LEU A 157 8.89 -2.33 6.97
N GLU A 158 9.49 -3.34 6.35
CA GLU A 158 10.53 -4.15 6.99
C GLU A 158 11.70 -3.28 7.48
N GLU A 159 12.18 -2.34 6.66
CA GLU A 159 13.23 -1.41 7.06
C GLU A 159 12.78 -0.52 8.23
N LEU A 160 11.57 0.05 8.17
CA LEU A 160 10.97 0.84 9.24
C LEU A 160 10.94 0.06 10.56
N ILE A 161 10.40 -1.17 10.53
CA ILE A 161 10.28 -2.03 11.70
C ILE A 161 11.67 -2.39 12.24
N GLU A 162 12.65 -2.66 11.40
CA GLU A 162 14.04 -2.89 11.83
C GLU A 162 14.66 -1.65 12.50
N ARG A 163 14.40 -0.43 11.99
CA ARG A 163 14.84 0.80 12.66
C ARG A 163 14.22 0.93 14.05
N ILE A 164 12.93 0.61 14.20
CA ILE A 164 12.23 0.64 15.50
C ILE A 164 12.81 -0.42 16.45
N ARG A 165 13.10 -1.64 15.97
CA ARG A 165 13.75 -2.69 16.76
C ARG A 165 15.15 -2.26 17.25
N ARG A 166 15.94 -1.58 16.41
CA ARG A 166 17.26 -1.03 16.79
C ARG A 166 17.17 0.07 17.86
N GLN A 167 16.06 0.79 17.94
CA GLN A 167 15.77 1.76 19.02
C GLN A 167 15.38 1.08 20.35
N GLY A 168 15.33 -0.26 20.38
CA GLY A 168 15.08 -1.06 21.57
C GLY A 168 13.61 -1.39 21.84
N PHE A 169 12.73 -1.24 20.85
CA PHE A 169 11.32 -1.61 20.96
C PHE A 169 11.06 -3.07 20.52
N ARG A 170 10.15 -3.77 21.22
CA ARG A 170 9.63 -5.10 20.85
C ARG A 170 8.29 -5.00 20.16
N ILE A 171 8.09 -5.83 19.15
CA ILE A 171 6.94 -5.82 18.25
C ILE A 171 6.36 -7.24 18.26
N GLY A 172 5.09 -7.39 18.66
CA GLY A 172 4.41 -8.70 18.75
C GLY A 172 4.50 -9.42 20.10
N LYS A 173 3.70 -10.49 20.24
CA LYS A 173 3.54 -11.31 21.48
C LYS A 173 4.65 -12.37 21.68
N ASN A 174 5.46 -12.68 20.67
CA ASN A 174 6.30 -13.89 20.63
C ASN A 174 7.82 -13.68 20.83
N ASP A 175 8.24 -12.55 21.40
CA ASP A 175 9.66 -12.32 21.68
C ASP A 175 10.05 -12.89 23.06
N ASN A 176 10.28 -14.21 23.12
CA ASN A 176 10.98 -14.89 24.20
C ASN A 176 12.46 -14.45 24.25
N MET A 177 12.74 -13.22 24.64
CA MET A 177 14.11 -12.73 24.81
C MET A 177 14.23 -11.96 26.13
N LYS A 178 15.10 -12.42 27.03
CA LYS A 178 15.38 -11.86 28.37
C LYS A 178 16.19 -10.55 28.35
N SER A 179 16.10 -9.71 27.32
CA SER A 179 16.85 -8.44 27.25
C SER A 179 16.00 -7.22 27.66
N GLN A 180 16.62 -6.11 28.02
CA GLN A 180 15.98 -4.82 28.37
C GLN A 180 15.37 -4.11 27.14
N LYS A 181 14.46 -4.75 26.39
CA LYS A 181 13.73 -4.08 25.29
C LYS A 181 12.36 -3.59 25.79
N ARG A 182 12.01 -2.36 25.43
CA ARG A 182 10.73 -1.71 25.76
C ARG A 182 9.62 -2.33 24.90
N LYS A 183 8.45 -2.62 25.47
CA LYS A 183 7.29 -3.00 24.66
C LYS A 183 6.87 -1.81 23.80
N MET A 184 6.48 -2.05 22.55
CA MET A 184 5.88 -1.00 21.73
C MET A 184 4.62 -0.46 22.42
N ASP A 185 4.56 0.86 22.56
CA ASP A 185 3.42 1.58 23.13
C ASP A 185 2.65 2.31 22.03
N ARG A 186 1.54 2.97 22.41
CA ARG A 186 0.70 3.72 21.46
C ARG A 186 1.47 4.83 20.75
N LYS A 187 2.41 5.50 21.43
CA LYS A 187 3.20 6.59 20.84
C LYS A 187 4.12 6.09 19.73
N VAL A 188 4.75 4.95 19.94
CA VAL A 188 5.58 4.29 18.92
C VAL A 188 4.72 3.76 17.79
N MET A 189 3.57 3.14 18.08
CA MET A 189 2.65 2.66 17.05
C MET A 189 2.13 3.81 16.17
N TYR A 190 1.77 4.94 16.77
CA TYR A 190 1.34 6.13 16.04
C TYR A 190 2.45 6.67 15.13
N LYS A 191 3.70 6.66 15.60
CA LYS A 191 4.86 7.04 14.78
C LYS A 191 5.05 6.10 13.59
N VAL A 192 4.95 4.78 13.82
CA VAL A 192 5.02 3.77 12.74
C VAL A 192 3.92 4.02 11.71
N TYR A 193 2.68 4.24 12.16
CA TYR A 193 1.57 4.56 11.28
C TYR A 193 1.80 5.84 10.46
N TYR A 194 2.36 6.89 11.07
CA TYR A 194 2.66 8.13 10.36
C TYR A 194 3.76 7.95 9.30
N GLU A 195 4.81 7.17 9.59
CA GLU A 195 5.82 6.82 8.58
C GLU A 195 5.22 5.92 7.47
N TYR A 196 4.30 5.02 7.81
CA TYR A 196 3.50 4.26 6.83
C TYR A 196 2.71 5.18 5.91
N LEU A 197 2.04 6.21 6.44
CA LEU A 197 1.29 7.16 5.61
C LEU A 197 2.18 7.84 4.57
N GLY A 198 3.43 8.17 4.92
CA GLY A 198 4.39 8.73 3.96
C GLY A 198 4.80 7.75 2.85
N ILE A 199 4.77 6.43 3.10
CA ILE A 199 4.97 5.40 2.05
C ILE A 199 3.72 5.33 1.17
N TRP A 200 2.55 5.26 1.80
CA TRP A 200 1.27 5.24 1.11
C TRP A 200 1.10 6.44 0.18
N GLU A 201 1.41 7.66 0.64
CA GLU A 201 1.26 8.90 -0.13
C GLU A 201 2.07 8.87 -1.44
N LYS A 202 3.27 8.28 -1.43
CA LYS A 202 4.10 8.14 -2.64
C LYS A 202 3.46 7.23 -3.67
N ILE A 203 2.95 6.08 -3.22
CA ILE A 203 2.27 5.11 -4.09
C ILE A 203 0.96 5.70 -4.60
N PHE A 204 0.17 6.29 -3.70
CA PHE A 204 -1.08 6.97 -4.05
C PHE A 204 -0.84 8.07 -5.08
N SER A 205 0.14 8.94 -4.87
CA SER A 205 0.50 9.99 -5.82
C SER A 205 0.88 9.43 -7.19
N ALA A 206 1.68 8.36 -7.24
CA ALA A 206 2.04 7.72 -8.51
C ALA A 206 0.79 7.17 -9.23
N THR A 207 -0.10 6.48 -8.51
CA THR A 207 -1.35 5.97 -9.09
C THR A 207 -2.36 7.06 -9.45
N GLY A 208 -2.36 8.19 -8.75
CA GLY A 208 -3.15 9.37 -9.10
C GLY A 208 -2.65 10.05 -10.37
N GLY A 209 -1.32 10.15 -10.53
CA GLY A 209 -0.69 10.70 -11.72
C GLY A 209 -1.12 9.99 -13.01
N MET A 210 -1.34 8.68 -12.97
CA MET A 210 -1.92 7.92 -14.09
C MET A 210 -3.28 8.47 -14.55
N TYR A 211 -4.18 8.81 -13.62
CA TYR A 211 -5.51 9.35 -13.96
C TYR A 211 -5.46 10.80 -14.42
N GLU A 212 -4.51 11.56 -13.91
CA GLU A 212 -4.34 12.98 -14.25
C GLU A 212 -3.57 13.19 -15.56
N ASN A 213 -2.79 12.18 -15.97
CA ASN A 213 -1.98 12.19 -17.18
C ASN A 213 -2.84 12.51 -18.41
N LYS A 214 -2.64 13.72 -18.93
CA LYS A 214 -3.39 14.23 -20.09
C LYS A 214 -3.16 13.39 -21.35
N ALA A 215 -1.99 12.76 -21.47
CA ALA A 215 -1.70 11.86 -22.60
C ALA A 215 -2.55 10.58 -22.55
N CYS A 216 -3.01 10.17 -21.37
CA CYS A 216 -3.85 8.99 -21.18
C CYS A 216 -5.36 9.29 -21.32
N ARG A 217 -5.78 10.56 -21.31
CA ARG A 217 -7.20 10.94 -21.41
C ARG A 217 -7.72 10.78 -22.83
N LYS A 218 -8.31 9.61 -23.11
CA LYS A 218 -9.08 9.37 -24.35
C LYS A 218 -10.52 9.89 -24.28
N TYR A 219 -11.05 10.14 -23.08
CA TYR A 219 -12.45 10.54 -22.87
C TYR A 219 -12.56 11.80 -22.01
N THR A 220 -13.50 12.68 -22.37
CA THR A 220 -14.00 13.73 -21.46
C THR A 220 -14.74 13.06 -20.30
N ARG A 221 -14.48 13.50 -19.05
CA ARG A 221 -15.26 13.05 -17.88
C ARG A 221 -16.75 13.17 -18.21
N PRO A 222 -17.58 12.14 -17.94
CA PRO A 222 -19.03 12.26 -18.07
C PRO A 222 -19.50 13.50 -17.31
N ASP A 223 -20.50 14.21 -17.84
CA ASP A 223 -21.12 15.32 -17.12
C ASP A 223 -21.69 14.80 -15.80
N THR A 224 -21.09 15.23 -14.69
CA THR A 224 -21.45 14.82 -13.33
C THR A 224 -22.75 15.46 -12.87
N SER A 225 -23.43 16.27 -13.70
CA SER A 225 -24.74 16.86 -13.41
C SER A 225 -25.85 15.82 -13.15
N MET A 226 -25.67 14.57 -13.59
CA MET A 226 -26.58 13.45 -13.29
C MET A 226 -26.23 12.66 -12.02
N LEU A 227 -25.10 12.94 -11.37
CA LEU A 227 -24.79 12.41 -10.03
C LEU A 227 -25.54 13.24 -8.98
N HIS A 228 -26.88 13.18 -9.02
CA HIS A 228 -27.66 13.35 -7.80
C HIS A 228 -27.41 12.11 -6.92
N PHE A 229 -26.23 12.09 -6.28
CA PHE A 229 -26.17 11.51 -4.95
C PHE A 229 -27.28 12.22 -4.18
N LYS A 230 -28.28 11.46 -3.74
CA LYS A 230 -29.13 11.92 -2.64
C LYS A 230 -28.18 12.15 -1.48
N THR A 231 -27.60 13.35 -1.40
CA THR A 231 -27.17 13.91 -0.13
C THR A 231 -28.37 13.71 0.78
N LEU A 232 -28.26 12.80 1.74
CA LEU A 232 -29.03 12.90 2.96
C LEU A 232 -28.58 14.21 3.58
N LYS A 233 -29.23 15.30 3.13
CA LYS A 233 -29.21 16.61 3.77
C LYS A 233 -29.77 16.38 5.16
N GLY A 234 -28.89 16.19 6.12
CA GLY A 234 -29.27 16.07 7.52
C GLY A 234 -28.04 15.73 8.36
N CYS A 235 -27.47 16.76 9.00
CA CYS A 235 -26.31 16.72 9.90
C CYS A 235 -24.98 16.59 9.13
N VAL A 236 -24.11 17.59 9.06
CA VAL A 236 -23.49 18.30 10.18
C VAL A 236 -23.30 19.77 9.79
N LYS A 237 -23.77 20.69 10.64
CA LYS A 237 -23.35 22.08 10.59
C LYS A 237 -21.88 22.14 10.97
N HIS A 238 -21.03 22.56 10.04
CA HIS A 238 -19.70 23.06 10.37
C HIS A 238 -19.86 24.34 11.19
N THR A 239 -19.40 24.31 12.44
CA THR A 239 -18.89 25.51 13.12
C THR A 239 -17.46 25.19 13.50
N TRP A 240 -16.54 25.79 12.75
CA TRP A 240 -15.14 25.94 13.13
C TRP A 240 -15.07 27.09 14.14
N LEU A 241 -14.71 26.77 15.38
CA LEU A 241 -13.90 27.54 16.34
C LEU A 241 -13.71 26.68 17.60
#